data_AF-A0A9W4HX43-F1
#
_entry.id   AF-A0A9W4HX43-F1
#
_cell.length_a   1.000
_cell.length_b   1.000
_cell.length_c   1.000
_cell.angle_alpha   90.00
_cell.angle_beta   90.00
_cell.angle_gamma   90.00
#
_symmetry.space_group_name_H-M   'P 1'
#
loop_
_entity.id
_entity.type
_entity.pdbx_description
1 polymer ?
#
loop_
_entity_poly.entity_id
_entity_poly.type
_entity_poly.pdbx_seq_one_letter_code
_entity_poly.pdbx_strand_id
1 'polypeptide(L)'
;MGSSRKYRTVFHYDSRYSHHLKNDFGFLDRSIITDIIMAEHALREQTQREETLKYKATALDSDACKTALEEANTQLEKARRQYPRKEQALYRAESMFPPSFRCYYDGIRHDAAWFMCEGMVRDCSDRGGCCSRGCGCCARRHRSDSEREKGRGHCTSAGAVSGFGASSSLRTKRRRLQTT
;
A
#
# COMPACT_ATOMS: atom_id res chain seq x y z
N MET A 1 -19.44 -0.85 35.11
CA MET A 1 -19.31 0.55 34.63
C MET A 1 -17.82 0.81 34.36
N GLY A 2 -17.39 0.61 33.11
CA GLY A 2 -15.97 0.70 32.72
C GLY A 2 -15.67 2.05 32.09
N SER A 3 -14.94 2.89 32.81
CA SER A 3 -14.55 4.24 32.43
C SER A 3 -13.64 4.22 31.18
N SER A 4 -14.16 4.71 30.05
CA SER A 4 -13.42 4.85 28.79
C SER A 4 -12.41 6.01 28.91
N ARG A 5 -11.14 5.67 29.11
CA ARG A 5 -10.04 6.65 29.04
C ARG A 5 -9.85 7.06 27.58
N LYS A 6 -10.35 8.25 27.24
CA LYS A 6 -10.06 8.93 25.97
C LYS A 6 -8.58 9.31 25.97
N TYR A 7 -7.74 8.50 25.33
CA TYR A 7 -6.38 8.91 25.01
C TYR A 7 -6.45 9.85 23.80
N ARG A 8 -6.41 11.16 24.09
CA ARG A 8 -6.12 12.20 23.11
C ARG A 8 -4.63 12.08 22.78
N THR A 9 -4.29 11.29 21.78
CA THR A 9 -2.92 11.23 21.25
C THR A 9 -2.65 12.53 20.50
N VAL A 10 -2.14 13.50 21.24
CA VAL A 10 -1.38 14.62 20.69
C VAL A 10 -0.14 14.02 20.06
N PHE A 11 0.15 14.39 18.80
CA PHE A 11 1.46 14.15 18.20
C PHE A 11 2.50 14.74 19.15
N HIS A 12 3.17 13.91 19.95
CA HIS A 12 4.37 14.36 20.65
C HIS A 12 5.47 14.45 19.62
N TYR A 13 5.45 15.57 18.90
CA TYR A 13 6.61 16.11 18.22
C TYR A 13 7.70 16.29 19.27
N ASP A 14 8.78 15.50 19.19
CA ASP A 14 9.91 15.63 20.12
C ASP A 14 10.54 17.02 19.91
N SER A 15 10.30 17.90 20.88
CA SER A 15 10.76 19.29 20.89
C SER A 15 12.29 19.41 20.82
N ARG A 16 13.07 18.34 21.02
CA ARG A 16 14.52 18.37 20.90
C ARG A 16 15.01 18.36 19.46
N TYR A 17 14.18 17.93 18.50
CA TYR A 17 14.45 18.12 17.07
C TYR A 17 14.03 19.51 16.55
N SER A 18 13.27 20.27 17.35
CA SER A 18 12.70 21.56 16.94
C SER A 18 13.71 22.69 16.78
N HIS A 19 14.88 22.61 17.44
CA HIS A 19 15.83 23.73 17.46
C HIS A 19 16.81 23.73 16.27
N HIS A 20 16.99 22.60 15.57
CA HIS A 20 17.79 22.51 14.35
C HIS A 20 16.98 22.63 13.06
N LEU A 21 15.64 22.50 13.14
CA LEU A 21 14.77 22.57 11.96
C LEU A 21 14.37 24.01 11.56
N LYS A 22 14.80 25.03 12.31
CA LYS A 22 14.33 26.41 12.11
C LYS A 22 15.09 27.21 11.04
N ASN A 23 16.25 26.75 10.56
CA ASN A 23 17.07 27.55 9.62
C ASN A 23 17.51 26.86 8.31
N ASP A 24 17.41 25.53 8.15
CA ASP A 24 17.96 24.84 6.95
C ASP A 24 16.93 24.28 5.96
N PHE A 25 15.64 24.22 6.34
CA PHE A 25 14.56 23.88 5.43
C PHE A 25 13.95 25.15 4.87
N GLY A 26 14.62 25.74 3.87
CA GLY A 26 13.97 26.66 2.95
C GLY A 26 12.63 26.06 2.54
N PHE A 27 11.55 26.80 2.80
CA PHE A 27 10.16 26.36 2.73
C PHE A 27 9.94 25.45 1.50
N LEU A 28 9.80 24.13 1.72
CA LEU A 28 9.42 23.24 0.63
C LEU A 28 8.10 23.75 0.08
N ASP A 29 8.10 24.09 -1.22
CA ASP A 29 6.88 24.57 -1.84
C ASP A 29 5.79 23.49 -1.66
N ARG A 30 4.63 23.93 -1.16
CA ARG A 30 3.46 23.07 -0.97
C ARG A 30 3.07 22.37 -2.27
N SER A 31 3.37 22.98 -3.42
CA SER A 31 3.18 22.37 -4.74
C SER A 31 3.97 21.06 -4.88
N ILE A 32 5.28 21.07 -4.54
CA ILE A 32 6.18 19.90 -4.63
C ILE A 32 5.68 18.76 -3.74
N ILE A 33 5.28 19.07 -2.51
CA ILE A 33 4.74 18.06 -1.57
C ILE A 33 3.43 17.47 -2.09
N THR A 34 2.58 18.29 -2.71
CA THR A 34 1.33 17.83 -3.30
C THR A 34 1.59 16.92 -4.50
N ASP A 35 2.50 17.32 -5.39
CA ASP A 35 2.85 16.57 -6.59
C ASP A 35 3.43 15.19 -6.25
N ILE A 36 4.31 15.10 -5.25
CA ILE A 36 4.84 13.79 -4.82
C ILE A 36 3.74 12.90 -4.25
N ILE A 37 2.88 13.43 -3.36
CA ILE A 37 1.79 12.64 -2.75
C ILE A 37 0.84 12.13 -3.84
N MET A 38 0.48 12.97 -4.80
CA MET A 38 -0.41 12.62 -5.90
C MET A 38 0.22 11.59 -6.84
N ALA A 39 1.50 11.75 -7.19
CA ALA A 39 2.22 10.81 -8.05
C ALA A 39 2.40 9.44 -7.36
N GLU A 40 2.78 9.43 -6.07
CA GLU A 40 2.87 8.24 -5.24
C GLU A 40 1.52 7.52 -5.13
N HIS A 41 0.44 8.26 -4.85
CA HIS A 41 -0.91 7.68 -4.79
C HIS A 41 -1.32 7.07 -6.14
N ALA A 42 -1.12 7.80 -7.24
CA ALA A 42 -1.49 7.35 -8.57
C ALA A 42 -0.69 6.11 -9.02
N LEU A 43 0.61 6.03 -8.68
CA LEU A 43 1.43 4.86 -8.97
C LEU A 43 0.99 3.65 -8.11
N ARG A 44 0.66 3.88 -6.83
CA ARG A 44 0.15 2.85 -5.92
C ARG A 44 -1.17 2.25 -6.40
N GLU A 45 -2.10 3.10 -6.83
CA GLU A 45 -3.37 2.68 -7.41
C GLU A 45 -3.16 1.86 -8.68
N GLN A 46 -2.23 2.29 -9.54
CA GLN A 46 -1.88 1.59 -10.77
C GLN A 46 -1.31 0.19 -10.49
N THR A 47 -0.36 0.07 -9.56
CA THR A 47 0.21 -1.23 -9.14
C THR A 47 -0.88 -2.16 -8.59
N GLN A 48 -1.78 -1.65 -7.74
CA GLN A 48 -2.87 -2.45 -7.16
C GLN A 48 -3.90 -2.89 -8.20
N ARG A 49 -4.15 -2.06 -9.22
CA ARG A 49 -5.01 -2.40 -10.35
C ARG A 49 -4.41 -3.55 -11.16
N GLU A 50 -3.10 -3.53 -11.42
CA GLU A 50 -2.40 -4.62 -12.11
C GLU A 50 -2.48 -5.93 -11.34
N GLU A 51 -2.22 -5.91 -10.03
CA GLU A 51 -2.33 -7.11 -9.18
C GLU A 51 -3.74 -7.70 -9.18
N THR A 52 -4.77 -6.84 -9.09
CA THR A 52 -6.17 -7.28 -9.10
C THR A 52 -6.52 -7.93 -10.44
N LEU A 53 -6.05 -7.36 -11.55
CA LEU A 53 -6.28 -7.90 -12.89
C LEU A 53 -5.50 -9.19 -13.13
N LYS A 54 -4.24 -9.29 -12.65
CA LYS A 54 -3.46 -10.53 -12.67
C LYS A 54 -4.20 -11.65 -11.92
N TYR A 55 -4.67 -11.36 -10.70
CA TYR A 55 -5.43 -12.33 -9.92
C TYR A 55 -6.71 -12.79 -10.63
N LYS A 56 -7.48 -11.84 -11.20
CA LYS A 56 -8.68 -12.15 -11.99
C LYS A 56 -8.38 -13.03 -13.20
N ALA A 57 -7.31 -12.73 -13.94
CA ALA A 57 -6.90 -13.54 -15.08
C ALA A 57 -6.54 -14.97 -14.65
N THR A 58 -5.76 -15.14 -13.58
CA THR A 58 -5.42 -16.47 -13.05
C THR A 58 -6.65 -17.26 -12.58
N ALA A 59 -7.62 -16.60 -11.95
CA ALA A 59 -8.87 -17.25 -11.52
C ALA A 59 -9.78 -17.63 -12.72
N LEU A 60 -9.78 -16.85 -13.79
CA LEU A 60 -10.59 -17.15 -14.98
C LEU A 60 -9.95 -18.21 -15.88
N ASP A 61 -8.63 -18.33 -15.87
CA ASP A 61 -7.89 -19.39 -16.57
C ASP A 61 -8.27 -20.78 -16.04
N SER A 62 -8.54 -20.90 -14.73
CA SER A 62 -9.04 -22.17 -14.15
C SER A 62 -10.50 -22.47 -14.46
N ASP A 63 -11.31 -21.46 -14.75
CA ASP A 63 -12.78 -21.56 -14.83
C ASP A 63 -13.33 -21.62 -16.27
N ALA A 64 -12.46 -21.74 -17.28
CA ALA A 64 -12.76 -21.95 -18.70
C ALA A 64 -13.61 -20.86 -19.43
N CYS A 65 -13.87 -19.70 -18.80
CA CYS A 65 -14.59 -18.58 -19.43
C CYS A 65 -13.66 -17.75 -20.34
N LYS A 66 -13.44 -18.23 -21.57
CA LYS A 66 -12.48 -17.63 -22.54
C LYS A 66 -12.70 -16.13 -22.79
N THR A 67 -13.95 -15.69 -22.94
CA THR A 67 -14.27 -14.28 -23.22
C THR A 67 -13.92 -13.36 -22.05
N ALA A 68 -14.26 -13.76 -20.82
CA ALA A 68 -13.92 -13.00 -19.62
C ALA A 68 -12.40 -12.97 -19.38
N LEU A 69 -11.70 -14.06 -19.70
CA LEU A 69 -10.24 -14.13 -19.63
C LEU A 69 -9.58 -13.18 -20.63
N GLU A 70 -10.03 -13.16 -21.88
CA GLU A 70 -9.54 -12.23 -22.91
C GLU A 70 -9.78 -10.76 -22.52
N GLU A 71 -10.94 -10.44 -21.94
CA GLU A 71 -11.23 -9.11 -21.42
C GLU A 71 -10.28 -8.73 -20.28
N ALA A 72 -10.10 -9.63 -19.28
CA ALA A 72 -9.21 -9.40 -18.16
C ALA A 72 -7.75 -9.17 -18.61
N ASN A 73 -7.28 -9.96 -19.58
CA ASN A 73 -5.94 -9.80 -20.17
C ASN A 73 -5.81 -8.48 -20.92
N THR A 74 -6.82 -8.08 -21.68
CA THR A 74 -6.84 -6.78 -22.38
C THR A 74 -6.78 -5.62 -21.39
N GLN A 75 -7.52 -5.71 -20.28
CA GLN A 75 -7.47 -4.70 -19.21
C GLN A 75 -6.12 -4.68 -18.51
N LEU A 76 -5.51 -5.85 -18.26
CA LEU A 76 -4.19 -5.98 -17.66
C LEU A 76 -3.10 -5.33 -18.53
N GLU A 77 -3.12 -5.59 -19.84
CA GLU A 77 -2.17 -4.98 -20.77
C GLU A 77 -2.35 -3.46 -20.85
N LYS A 78 -3.59 -2.98 -20.86
CA LYS A 78 -3.88 -1.54 -20.78
C LYS A 78 -3.34 -0.93 -19.49
N ALA A 79 -3.46 -1.61 -18.36
CA ALA A 79 -2.93 -1.17 -17.09
C ALA A 79 -1.39 -1.12 -17.15
N ARG A 80 -0.72 -2.21 -17.56
CA ARG A 80 0.75 -2.27 -17.70
C ARG A 80 1.33 -1.14 -18.56
N ARG A 81 0.63 -0.76 -19.64
CA ARG A 81 1.04 0.37 -20.50
C ARG A 81 0.97 1.73 -19.82
N GLN A 82 0.17 1.89 -18.76
CA GLN A 82 0.08 3.14 -18.00
C GLN A 82 1.17 3.26 -16.93
N TYR A 83 1.71 2.14 -16.45
CA TYR A 83 2.71 2.14 -15.38
C TYR A 83 3.91 3.07 -15.66
N PRO A 84 4.60 3.01 -16.83
CA PRO A 84 5.75 3.87 -17.09
C PRO A 84 5.42 5.36 -17.03
N ARG A 85 4.20 5.76 -17.41
CA ARG A 85 3.76 7.17 -17.34
C ARG A 85 3.60 7.62 -15.89
N LYS A 86 3.07 6.76 -15.03
CA LYS A 86 2.90 7.05 -13.59
C LYS A 86 4.25 7.06 -12.87
N GLU A 87 5.15 6.14 -13.23
CA GLU A 87 6.51 6.11 -12.72
C GLU A 87 7.31 7.34 -13.16
N GLN A 88 7.16 7.77 -14.42
CA GLN A 88 7.76 9.02 -14.90
C GLN A 88 7.22 10.25 -14.17
N ALA A 89 5.91 10.29 -13.87
CA ALA A 89 5.33 11.38 -13.08
C ALA A 89 5.94 11.44 -11.67
N LEU A 90 6.11 10.28 -11.03
CA LEU A 90 6.80 10.19 -9.74
C LEU A 90 8.25 10.66 -9.84
N TYR A 91 9.00 10.20 -10.84
CA TYR A 91 10.37 10.65 -11.07
C TYR A 91 10.48 12.17 -11.24
N ARG A 92 9.55 12.78 -11.99
CA ARG A 92 9.52 14.24 -12.16
C ARG A 92 9.28 14.96 -10.84
N ALA A 93 8.34 14.48 -10.02
CA ALA A 93 8.09 15.04 -8.70
C ALA A 93 9.31 14.90 -7.77
N GLU A 94 9.95 13.72 -7.76
CA GLU A 94 11.18 13.45 -6.99
C GLU A 94 12.34 14.37 -7.44
N SER A 95 12.42 14.71 -8.72
CA SER A 95 13.49 15.58 -9.26
C SER A 95 13.41 17.03 -8.79
N MET A 96 12.26 17.46 -8.27
CA MET A 96 12.04 18.82 -7.75
C MET A 96 12.50 18.96 -6.30
N PHE A 97 12.96 17.89 -5.65
CA PHE A 97 13.39 17.94 -4.26
C PHE A 97 14.68 18.76 -4.08
N PRO A 98 14.68 19.72 -3.13
CA PRO A 98 15.92 20.27 -2.60
C PRO A 98 16.83 19.16 -2.06
N PRO A 99 18.17 19.30 -2.14
CA PRO A 99 19.10 18.26 -1.69
C PRO A 99 18.86 17.78 -0.25
N SER A 100 18.54 18.68 0.67
CA SER A 100 18.25 18.35 2.08
C SER A 100 17.01 17.46 2.24
N PHE A 101 15.94 17.74 1.50
CA PHE A 101 14.73 16.94 1.52
C PHE A 101 14.93 15.59 0.82
N ARG A 102 15.72 15.55 -0.25
CA ARG A 102 16.03 14.32 -0.97
C ARG A 102 16.69 13.28 -0.07
N CYS A 103 17.70 13.66 0.72
CA CYS A 103 18.34 12.74 1.67
C CYS A 103 17.35 12.16 2.68
N TYR A 104 16.42 12.98 3.18
CA TYR A 104 15.37 12.52 4.10
C TYR A 104 14.39 11.56 3.43
N TYR A 105 13.91 11.91 2.24
CA TYR A 105 12.99 11.07 1.47
C TYR A 105 13.64 9.73 1.10
N ASP A 106 14.86 9.74 0.57
CA ASP A 106 15.61 8.53 0.21
C ASP A 106 15.88 7.65 1.45
N GLY A 107 16.16 8.26 2.61
CA GLY A 107 16.31 7.56 3.88
C GLY A 107 15.04 6.83 4.32
N ILE A 108 13.86 7.44 4.14
CA ILE A 108 12.57 6.75 4.39
C ILE A 108 12.39 5.60 3.40
N ARG A 109 12.66 5.84 2.10
CA ARG A 109 12.39 4.88 1.03
C ARG A 109 13.35 3.69 1.01
N HIS A 110 14.49 3.79 1.72
CA HIS A 110 15.42 2.69 1.90
C HIS A 110 14.79 1.51 2.65
N ASP A 111 13.85 1.76 3.57
CA ASP A 111 13.10 0.70 4.23
C ASP A 111 12.04 0.13 3.28
N ALA A 112 12.13 -1.17 2.96
CA ALA A 112 11.14 -1.86 2.13
C ALA A 112 9.72 -1.83 2.73
N ALA A 113 9.59 -1.61 4.05
CA ALA A 113 8.34 -1.48 4.78
C ALA A 113 7.98 -0.01 5.11
N TRP A 114 8.60 0.99 4.46
CA TRP A 114 8.34 2.42 4.71
C TRP A 114 6.84 2.80 4.72
N PHE A 115 6.04 2.13 3.90
CA PHE A 115 4.60 2.37 3.78
C PHE A 115 3.78 1.82 4.95
N MET A 116 4.37 1.05 5.86
CA MET A 116 3.72 0.46 7.04
C MET A 116 3.76 1.38 8.27
N CYS A 117 4.12 2.65 8.11
CA CYS A 117 4.11 3.62 9.19
C CYS A 117 2.67 3.81 9.75
N GLU A 118 2.56 4.10 11.04
CA GLU A 118 1.28 4.17 11.75
C GLU A 118 0.26 5.10 11.07
N GLY A 119 0.72 6.22 10.52
CA GLY A 119 -0.14 7.17 9.80
C GLY A 119 -0.82 6.56 8.58
N MET A 120 -0.09 5.79 7.77
CA MET A 120 -0.67 5.14 6.57
C MET A 120 -1.54 3.93 6.95
N VAL A 121 -1.20 3.21 8.02
CA VAL A 121 -2.04 2.14 8.57
C VAL A 121 -3.39 2.71 9.04
N ARG A 122 -3.35 3.84 9.76
CA ARG A 122 -4.54 4.54 10.26
C ARG A 122 -5.38 5.08 9.11
N ASP A 123 -4.78 5.75 8.12
CA ASP A 123 -5.51 6.23 6.93
C ASP A 123 -6.21 5.07 6.19
N CYS A 124 -5.53 3.94 6.00
CA CYS A 124 -6.13 2.76 5.41
C CYS A 124 -7.31 2.24 6.26
N SER A 125 -7.19 2.25 7.59
CA SER A 125 -8.25 1.82 8.50
C SER A 125 -9.45 2.77 8.49
N ASP A 126 -9.20 4.08 8.56
CA ASP A 126 -10.22 5.14 8.64
C ASP A 126 -11.07 5.20 7.36
N ARG A 127 -10.50 4.84 6.21
CA ARG A 127 -11.21 4.66 4.94
C ARG A 127 -11.97 3.34 4.81
N GLY A 128 -12.00 2.51 5.85
CA GLY A 128 -12.60 1.17 5.83
C GLY A 128 -11.82 0.13 5.01
N GLY A 129 -10.53 0.37 4.78
CA GLY A 129 -9.61 -0.51 4.06
C GLY A 129 -9.20 -1.75 4.86
N CYS A 130 -8.31 -2.58 4.29
CA CYS A 130 -8.01 -3.91 4.82
C CYS A 130 -7.35 -3.90 6.22
N CYS A 131 -6.73 -2.78 6.61
CA CYS A 131 -6.13 -2.59 7.93
C CYS A 131 -7.16 -2.61 9.07
N SER A 132 -8.37 -2.09 8.85
CA SER A 132 -9.47 -2.16 9.85
C SER A 132 -9.91 -3.60 10.15
N ARG A 133 -9.67 -4.53 9.21
CA ARG A 133 -10.07 -5.94 9.31
C ARG A 133 -8.98 -6.85 9.85
N GLY A 134 -7.77 -6.34 10.07
CA GLY A 134 -6.64 -7.14 10.55
C GLY A 134 -6.19 -8.27 9.62
N CYS A 135 -6.52 -8.24 8.32
CA CYS A 135 -6.24 -9.37 7.41
C CYS A 135 -4.76 -9.47 6.97
N GLY A 136 -3.90 -8.57 7.43
CA GLY A 136 -2.46 -8.56 7.14
C GLY A 136 -2.10 -8.36 5.67
N CYS A 137 -3.06 -7.96 4.81
CA CYS A 137 -2.85 -7.87 3.37
C CYS A 137 -1.78 -6.83 3.03
N CYS A 138 -1.89 -5.62 3.60
CA CYS A 138 -0.94 -4.53 3.37
C CYS A 138 0.46 -4.90 3.87
N ALA A 139 0.56 -5.51 5.05
CA ALA A 139 1.84 -5.97 5.58
C ALA A 139 2.50 -7.00 4.67
N ARG A 140 1.75 -7.93 4.04
CA ARG A 140 2.35 -8.92 3.14
C ARG A 140 2.88 -8.35 1.83
N ARG A 141 2.49 -7.13 1.43
CA ARG A 141 2.92 -6.51 0.16
C ARG A 141 4.41 -6.16 0.09
N HIS A 142 5.11 -6.01 1.21
CA HIS A 142 6.57 -5.86 1.14
C HIS A 142 7.27 -7.17 0.75
N ARG A 143 6.58 -8.31 0.92
CA ARG A 143 7.08 -9.67 0.63
C ARG A 143 6.53 -10.25 -0.66
N SER A 144 5.57 -9.60 -1.31
CA SER A 144 5.08 -10.06 -2.60
C SER A 144 6.14 -9.83 -3.65
N ASP A 145 6.38 -10.85 -4.49
CA ASP A 145 7.22 -10.78 -5.68
C ASP A 145 6.57 -9.90 -6.76
N SER A 146 6.26 -8.64 -6.42
CA SER A 146 5.90 -7.68 -7.44
C SER A 146 7.15 -7.38 -8.25
N GLU A 147 7.07 -7.60 -9.57
CA GLU A 147 8.07 -7.15 -10.56
C GLU A 147 8.35 -5.63 -10.46
N ARG A 148 7.52 -4.90 -9.72
CA ARG A 148 7.63 -3.45 -9.47
C ARG A 148 8.27 -3.17 -8.12
N GLU A 149 9.31 -2.34 -8.13
CA GLU A 149 9.94 -1.80 -6.92
C GLU A 149 9.14 -0.62 -6.35
N LYS A 150 8.56 0.21 -7.23
CA LYS A 150 7.76 1.38 -6.85
C LYS A 150 6.26 1.08 -6.80
N GLY A 151 5.50 1.95 -6.12
CA GLY A 151 4.04 1.84 -5.98
C GLY A 151 3.55 0.82 -4.95
N ARG A 152 4.42 0.34 -4.04
CA ARG A 152 4.01 -0.50 -2.90
C ARG A 152 3.27 0.34 -1.87
N GLY A 153 2.26 -0.22 -1.21
CA GLY A 153 1.59 0.46 -0.10
C GLY A 153 0.21 -0.08 0.29
N HIS A 154 -0.44 0.65 1.18
CA HIS A 154 -1.81 0.37 1.62
C HIS A 154 -2.84 0.48 0.48
N CYS A 155 -3.94 -0.24 0.60
CA CYS A 155 -5.01 -0.25 -0.40
C CYS A 155 -5.56 1.16 -0.64
N THR A 156 -5.64 1.59 -1.91
CA THR A 156 -6.14 2.91 -2.30
C THR A 156 -7.66 2.98 -2.42
N SER A 157 -8.33 1.83 -2.60
CA SER A 157 -9.79 1.73 -2.66
C SER A 157 -10.38 1.04 -1.41
N ALA A 158 -11.53 1.56 -0.96
CA ALA A 158 -12.32 0.94 0.10
C ALA A 158 -12.75 -0.46 -0.35
N GLY A 159 -12.18 -1.50 0.25
CA GLY A 159 -12.58 -2.88 0.01
C GLY A 159 -11.76 -3.70 -0.99
N ALA A 160 -10.52 -3.33 -1.33
CA ALA A 160 -9.64 -4.23 -2.07
C ALA A 160 -9.22 -5.44 -1.20
N VAL A 161 -10.09 -6.46 -1.15
CA VAL A 161 -9.79 -7.80 -0.70
C VAL A 161 -10.21 -8.76 -1.79
N SER A 162 -9.25 -9.33 -2.52
CA SER A 162 -9.28 -10.71 -3.04
C SER A 162 -7.96 -10.98 -3.76
N GLY A 163 -7.04 -11.72 -3.12
CA GLY A 163 -5.83 -12.19 -3.80
C GLY A 163 -4.75 -12.78 -2.91
N PHE A 164 -4.51 -12.20 -1.72
CA PHE A 164 -3.49 -12.72 -0.81
C PHE A 164 -4.09 -13.64 0.25
N GLY A 165 -4.31 -14.90 -0.15
CA GLY A 165 -4.36 -16.09 0.71
C GLY A 165 -5.19 -15.99 1.98
N ALA A 166 -6.45 -16.43 1.89
CA ALA A 166 -7.09 -17.18 2.95
C ALA A 166 -6.63 -18.65 2.84
N SER A 167 -5.45 -18.94 3.38
CA SER A 167 -4.97 -20.29 3.69
C SER A 167 -4.30 -20.12 5.06
N SER A 168 -4.72 -20.71 6.17
CA SER A 168 -5.34 -22.01 6.40
C SER A 168 -6.01 -22.01 7.79
N SER A 169 -7.34 -22.05 7.86
CA SER A 169 -8.00 -22.60 9.05
C SER A 169 -8.10 -24.10 8.83
N LEU A 170 -7.17 -24.85 9.43
CA LEU A 170 -7.15 -26.31 9.46
C LEU A 170 -8.52 -26.86 9.83
N ARG A 171 -9.20 -27.41 8.82
CA ARG A 171 -10.32 -28.31 8.95
C ARG A 171 -9.77 -29.66 9.41
N THR A 172 -9.53 -29.84 10.70
CA THR A 172 -9.30 -31.18 11.27
C THR A 172 -10.63 -31.74 11.74
N LYS A 173 -11.34 -32.47 10.87
CA LYS A 173 -12.48 -33.31 11.27
C LYS A 173 -11.98 -34.72 11.56
N ARG A 174 -12.27 -35.15 12.80
CA ARG A 174 -12.54 -36.52 13.30
C ARG A 174 -11.41 -37.56 13.31
N ARG A 175 -11.16 -38.08 14.51
CA ARG A 175 -11.41 -39.50 14.82
C ARG A 175 -11.99 -39.66 16.23
N ARG A 176 -13.22 -40.17 16.29
CA ARG A 176 -13.72 -40.94 17.44
C ARG A 176 -12.81 -42.16 17.57
N LEU A 177 -12.32 -42.43 18.77
CA LEU A 177 -11.94 -43.78 19.18
C LEU A 177 -12.94 -44.19 20.26
N GLN A 178 -13.69 -45.24 19.96
CA GLN A 178 -14.36 -46.10 20.92
C GLN A 178 -13.29 -47.02 21.51
N THR A 179 -13.23 -47.13 22.82
CA THR A 179 -12.78 -48.29 23.59
C THR A 179 -13.65 -48.26 24.85
N THR A 180 -14.69 -49.10 24.88
CA THR A 180 -14.77 -50.35 25.68
C THR A 180 -14.55 -50.09 27.16
#